data_AF-A0A3A1U0I5-F1
#
_entry.id   AF-A0A3A1U0I5-F1
#
_cell.length_a   1.000
_cell.length_b   1.000
_cell.length_c   1.000
_cell.angle_alpha   90.00
_cell.angle_beta   90.00
_cell.angle_gamma   90.00
#
_symmetry.space_group_name_H-M   'P 1'
#
loop_
_entity.id
_entity.type
_entity.pdbx_description
1 polymer ?
#
loop_
_entity_poly.entity_id
_entity_poly.type
_entity_poly.pdbx_seq_one_letter_code
_entity_poly.pdbx_strand_id
1 'polypeptide(L)'
;MARVGDVEAGDERGLIRSVDEHLTEVYGVVVDDVVLRTWGNEQVELTYLLLSAAISASGGEVDEADLWRVARAVAFPSRAQALLAVPVERAS
;
A
#
# COMPACT_ATOMS: atom_id res chain seq x y z
N MET A 1 1.12 -23.53 -22.54
CA MET A 1 0.48 -22.20 -22.62
C MET A 1 0.01 -21.84 -21.23
N ALA A 2 0.84 -21.13 -20.46
CA ALA A 2 0.42 -20.54 -19.19
C ALA A 2 -0.49 -19.33 -19.51
N ARG A 3 -1.61 -19.20 -18.81
CA ARG A 3 -2.56 -18.10 -19.04
C ARG A 3 -1.92 -16.80 -18.56
N VAL A 4 -2.05 -15.75 -19.37
CA VAL A 4 -1.55 -14.39 -19.06
C VAL A 4 -2.07 -13.89 -17.69
N GLY A 5 -3.20 -14.40 -17.20
CA GLY A 5 -3.72 -14.07 -15.86
C GLY A 5 -3.04 -14.73 -14.66
N ASP A 6 -2.26 -15.81 -14.83
CA ASP A 6 -1.54 -16.45 -13.71
C ASP A 6 -0.26 -15.67 -13.32
N VAL A 7 0.28 -14.87 -14.25
CA VAL A 7 1.45 -14.01 -14.00
C VAL A 7 1.03 -12.74 -13.24
N GLU A 8 -0.12 -12.16 -13.59
CA GLU A 8 -0.70 -10.99 -12.90
C GLU A 8 -1.13 -11.32 -11.46
N ALA A 9 -1.76 -12.48 -11.22
CA ALA A 9 -2.19 -12.86 -9.87
C ALA A 9 -1.00 -13.15 -8.92
N GLY A 10 0.13 -13.61 -9.46
CA GLY A 10 1.38 -13.79 -8.71
C GLY A 10 2.05 -12.46 -8.35
N ASP A 11 1.98 -11.48 -9.26
CA ASP A 11 2.48 -10.12 -9.08
C ASP A 11 1.62 -9.35 -8.06
N GLU A 12 0.29 -9.43 -8.17
CA GLU A 12 -0.66 -8.76 -7.28
C GLU A 12 -0.47 -9.15 -5.81
N ARG A 13 -0.36 -10.45 -5.52
CA ARG A 13 -0.11 -10.93 -4.15
C ARG A 13 1.24 -10.46 -3.60
N GLY A 14 2.24 -10.32 -4.46
CA GLY A 14 3.55 -9.76 -4.08
C GLY A 14 3.45 -8.28 -3.73
N LEU A 15 2.70 -7.50 -4.51
CA LEU A 15 2.50 -6.07 -4.28
C LEU A 15 1.71 -5.80 -3.00
N ILE A 16 0.63 -6.55 -2.77
CA ILE A 16 -0.16 -6.44 -1.53
C ILE A 16 0.73 -6.72 -0.32
N ARG A 17 1.55 -7.78 -0.38
CA ARG A 17 2.49 -8.10 0.70
C ARG A 17 3.51 -6.97 0.93
N SER A 18 4.07 -6.38 -0.14
CA SER A 18 5.04 -5.30 0.00
C SER A 18 4.44 -4.04 0.64
N VAL A 19 3.19 -3.71 0.31
CA VAL A 19 2.47 -2.59 0.95
C VAL A 19 2.22 -2.89 2.42
N ASP A 20 1.81 -4.11 2.73
CA ASP A 20 1.54 -4.55 4.09
C ASP A 20 2.80 -4.55 4.98
N GLU A 21 3.91 -5.07 4.46
CA GLU A 21 5.22 -5.03 5.11
C GLU A 21 5.65 -3.57 5.38
N HIS A 22 5.52 -2.68 4.40
CA HIS A 22 5.84 -1.25 4.59
C HIS A 22 4.98 -0.59 5.67
N LEU A 23 3.67 -0.82 5.65
CA LEU A 23 2.75 -0.25 6.64
C LEU A 23 3.03 -0.76 8.05
N THR A 24 3.34 -2.05 8.17
CA THR A 24 3.72 -2.66 9.44
C THR A 24 5.07 -2.13 9.94
N GLU A 25 6.07 -1.98 9.08
CA GLU A 25 7.40 -1.49 9.46
C GLU A 25 7.39 -0.01 9.83
N VAL A 26 6.71 0.84 9.06
CA VAL A 26 6.72 2.31 9.25
C VAL A 26 5.77 2.73 10.36
N TYR A 27 4.56 2.18 10.38
CA TYR A 27 3.50 2.62 11.29
C TYR A 27 3.33 1.70 12.49
N GLY A 28 3.90 0.50 12.48
CA GLY A 28 3.72 -0.49 13.55
C GLY A 28 2.31 -1.09 13.59
N VAL A 29 1.55 -0.98 12.48
CA VAL A 29 0.13 -1.37 12.41
C VAL A 29 -0.10 -2.31 11.23
N VAL A 30 -0.87 -3.37 11.51
CA VAL A 30 -1.40 -4.33 10.54
C VAL A 30 -2.74 -3.81 10.01
N VAL A 31 -2.81 -3.43 8.73
CA VAL A 31 -4.00 -2.79 8.10
C VAL A 31 -4.48 -3.51 6.82
N ASP A 32 -4.20 -4.81 6.76
CA ASP A 32 -4.37 -5.70 5.60
C ASP A 32 -5.82 -5.67 5.11
N ASP A 33 -6.79 -5.69 6.03
CA ASP A 33 -8.22 -5.63 5.73
C ASP A 33 -8.60 -4.35 4.95
N VAL A 34 -7.96 -3.22 5.26
CA VAL A 34 -8.20 -1.95 4.58
C VAL A 34 -7.54 -1.97 3.20
N VAL A 35 -6.29 -2.43 3.12
CA VAL A 35 -5.55 -2.58 1.86
C VAL A 35 -6.32 -3.47 0.89
N LEU A 36 -6.77 -4.65 1.33
CA LEU A 36 -7.52 -5.60 0.51
C LEU A 36 -8.86 -5.04 0.02
N ARG A 37 -9.57 -4.27 0.86
CA ARG A 37 -10.87 -3.67 0.48
C ARG A 37 -10.73 -2.50 -0.50
N THR A 38 -9.59 -1.82 -0.48
CA THR A 38 -9.36 -0.61 -1.28
C THR A 38 -8.45 -0.83 -2.48
N TRP A 39 -7.90 -2.04 -2.62
CA TRP A 39 -7.02 -2.42 -3.72
C TRP A 39 -7.68 -2.19 -5.09
N GLY A 40 -7.05 -1.36 -5.91
CA GLY A 40 -7.52 -1.06 -7.27
C GLY A 40 -8.85 -0.31 -7.35
N ASN A 41 -9.27 0.37 -6.28
CA ASN A 41 -10.57 1.08 -6.25
C ASN A 41 -10.59 2.41 -7.02
N GLU A 42 -9.45 2.85 -7.57
CA GLU A 42 -9.24 4.12 -8.28
C GLU A 42 -9.58 5.40 -7.47
N GLN A 43 -9.74 5.28 -6.15
CA GLN A 43 -10.11 6.36 -5.24
C GLN A 43 -9.00 6.62 -4.21
N VAL A 44 -8.01 7.44 -4.60
CA VAL A 44 -6.83 7.74 -3.74
C VAL A 44 -7.24 8.39 -2.42
N GLU A 45 -8.09 9.41 -2.45
CA GLU A 45 -8.46 10.18 -1.27
C GLU A 45 -9.25 9.32 -0.27
N LEU A 46 -10.20 8.50 -0.75
CA LEU A 46 -10.90 7.54 0.09
C LEU A 46 -9.93 6.52 0.72
N THR A 47 -9.00 6.01 -0.07
CA THR A 47 -7.99 5.05 0.40
C THR A 47 -7.08 5.67 1.47
N TYR A 48 -6.64 6.92 1.27
CA TYR A 48 -5.87 7.67 2.26
C TYR A 48 -6.65 7.83 3.57
N LEU A 49 -7.92 8.25 3.51
CA LEU A 49 -8.74 8.45 4.70
C LEU A 49 -8.95 7.14 5.48
N LEU A 50 -9.17 6.03 4.78
CA LEU A 50 -9.37 4.72 5.41
C LEU A 50 -8.08 4.20 6.07
N LEU A 51 -6.93 4.35 5.41
CA LEU A 51 -5.63 3.96 5.98
C LEU A 51 -5.26 4.85 7.18
N SER A 52 -5.42 6.17 7.05
CA SER A 52 -5.16 7.15 8.12
C SER A 52 -6.01 6.86 9.35
N ALA A 53 -7.30 6.57 9.16
CA ALA A 53 -8.19 6.20 10.25
C ALA A 53 -7.78 4.89 10.92
N ALA A 54 -7.38 3.87 10.16
CA ALA A 54 -6.95 2.57 10.69
C ALA A 54 -5.63 2.65 11.48
N ILE A 55 -4.65 3.40 10.96
CA ILE A 55 -3.37 3.66 11.64
C ILE A 55 -3.63 4.43 12.94
N SER A 56 -4.41 5.51 12.87
CA SER A 56 -4.73 6.34 14.04
C SER A 56 -5.50 5.57 15.11
N ALA A 57 -6.47 4.73 14.71
CA ALA A 57 -7.25 3.89 15.64
C ALA A 57 -6.36 2.85 16.36
N SER A 58 -5.25 2.47 15.75
CA SER A 58 -4.26 1.55 16.31
C SER A 58 -3.17 2.25 17.13
N GLY A 59 -3.24 3.58 17.25
CA GLY A 59 -2.28 4.40 17.99
C GLY A 59 -1.00 4.73 17.22
N GLY A 60 -0.96 4.46 15.91
CA GLY A 60 0.16 4.85 15.05
C GLY A 60 0.11 6.33 14.68
N GLU A 61 1.28 6.92 14.45
CA GLU A 61 1.42 8.29 13.97
C GLU A 61 1.55 8.30 12.45
N VAL A 62 0.79 9.16 11.78
CA VAL A 62 0.75 9.22 10.31
C VAL A 62 1.76 10.25 9.79
N ASP A 63 2.73 9.79 9.00
CA ASP A 63 3.42 10.62 8.02
C ASP A 63 2.52 10.77 6.79
N GLU A 64 1.94 11.97 6.62
CA GLU A 64 1.01 12.25 5.52
C GLU A 64 1.66 12.07 4.15
N ALA A 65 2.92 12.47 3.97
CA ALA A 65 3.58 12.44 2.68
C ALA A 65 3.81 10.99 2.21
N ASP A 66 4.20 10.11 3.12
CA ASP A 66 4.32 8.68 2.87
C ASP A 66 2.95 8.03 2.64
N LEU A 67 1.98 8.30 3.52
CA LEU A 67 0.66 7.68 3.43
C LEU A 67 -0.07 8.02 2.13
N TRP A 68 0.11 9.23 1.59
CA TRP A 68 -0.39 9.60 0.27
C TRP A 68 0.25 8.79 -0.88
N ARG A 69 1.52 8.39 -0.76
CA ARG A 69 2.18 7.50 -1.74
C ARG A 69 1.59 6.10 -1.65
N VAL A 70 1.42 5.58 -0.44
CA VAL A 70 0.80 4.27 -0.22
C VAL A 70 -0.63 4.24 -0.74
N ALA A 71 -1.44 5.26 -0.44
CA ALA A 71 -2.81 5.36 -0.93
C ALA A 71 -2.90 5.36 -2.47
N ARG A 72 -1.95 6.02 -3.15
CA ARG A 72 -1.85 5.96 -4.63
C ARG A 72 -1.48 4.57 -5.13
N ALA A 73 -0.56 3.90 -4.45
CA ALA A 73 -0.15 2.54 -4.78
C ALA A 73 -1.32 1.55 -4.64
N VAL A 74 -2.06 1.64 -3.53
CA VAL A 74 -3.23 0.78 -3.27
C VAL A 74 -4.37 1.05 -4.25
N ALA A 75 -4.71 2.33 -4.50
CA ALA A 75 -5.82 2.68 -5.40
C ALA A 75 -5.51 2.41 -6.89
N PHE A 76 -4.22 2.45 -7.28
CA PHE A 76 -3.75 2.24 -8.66
C PHE A 76 -2.56 1.27 -8.71
N PRO A 77 -2.79 -0.05 -8.52
CA PRO A 77 -1.73 -1.04 -8.34
C PRO A 77 -0.84 -1.24 -9.57
N SER A 78 -1.34 -0.93 -10.78
CA SER A 78 -0.54 -0.92 -12.02
C SER A 78 0.47 0.23 -12.12
N ARG A 79 0.36 1.25 -11.27
CA ARG A 79 1.29 2.39 -11.15
C ARG A 79 2.09 2.41 -9.84
N ALA A 80 1.65 1.65 -8.83
CA ALA A 80 2.33 1.46 -7.55
C ALA A 80 3.81 1.06 -7.68
N GLN A 81 4.13 0.27 -8.71
CA GLN A 81 5.49 -0.17 -9.03
C GLN A 81 6.46 1.00 -9.28
N ALA A 82 5.98 2.20 -9.63
CA ALA A 82 6.84 3.37 -9.81
C ALA A 82 7.17 4.10 -8.49
N LEU A 83 6.40 3.88 -7.41
CA LEU A 83 6.56 4.61 -6.13
C LEU A 83 7.38 3.83 -5.09
N LEU A 84 7.36 2.49 -5.13
CA LEU A 84 8.16 1.63 -4.24
C LEU A 84 9.61 1.41 -4.74
N ALA A 85 9.92 1.82 -5.97
CA ALA A 85 11.26 1.72 -6.56
C ALA A 85 12.21 2.87 -6.16
N VAL A 86 11.74 3.85 -5.37
CA VAL A 86 12.61 4.90 -4.82
C VAL A 86 13.15 4.38 -3.48
N PRO A 87 14.45 4.08 -3.36
CA PRO A 87 15.01 3.67 -2.07
C PRO A 87 14.77 4.79 -1.06
N VAL A 88 14.17 4.43 0.09
CA VAL A 88 14.22 5.26 1.28
C VAL A 88 15.70 5.36 1.63
N GLU A 89 16.36 6.45 1.26
CA GLU A 89 17.72 6.73 1.73
C GLU A 89 17.65 6.67 3.25
N ARG A 90 18.25 5.63 3.83
CA ARG A 90 18.42 5.55 5.27
C ARG A 90 19.30 6.73 5.65
N ALA A 91 18.68 7.74 6.26
CA ALA A 91 19.38 8.88 6.83
C ALA A 91 20.51 8.32 7.72
N SER A 92 21.74 8.67 7.35
CA SER A 92 22.97 8.34 8.09
C SER A 92 23.14 9.25 9.30
#